data_AF-J8HPK5-F1
#
_entry.id   AF-J8HPK5-F1
#
_cell.length_a   1.000
_cell.length_b   1.000
_cell.length_c   1.000
_cell.angle_alpha   90.00
_cell.angle_beta   90.00
_cell.angle_gamma   90.00
#
_symmetry.space_group_name_H-M   'P 1'
#
loop_
_entity.id
_entity.type
_entity.pdbx_description
1 polymer ?
#
loop_
_entity_poly.entity_id
_entity_poly.type
_entity_poly.pdbx_seq_one_letter_code
_entity_poly.pdbx_strand_id
1 'polypeptide(L)'
;MMVDIQRQIHFNIPNQDENSLNNLLTLDSDRKYSFLETYNNTKDRLPDKIYPFARDPFGNLLCFNYRNNTDSPTIVFWDHEEEDIEEAIYPVCSTLTELLASLRDFEEED
;
A
#
# COMPACT_ATOMS: atom_id res chain seq x y z
N MET A 1 13.61 -4.04 29.66
CA MET A 1 12.56 -4.79 28.94
C MET A 1 11.80 -3.79 28.11
N MET A 2 12.22 -3.59 26.87
CA MET A 2 11.44 -2.94 25.82
C MET A 2 11.97 -3.52 24.51
N VAL A 3 11.29 -4.56 24.02
CA VAL A 3 11.31 -4.87 22.61
C VAL A 3 9.88 -4.61 22.17
N ASP A 4 9.59 -3.37 21.80
CA ASP A 4 8.44 -3.13 20.92
C ASP A 4 8.89 -3.60 19.54
N ILE A 5 8.76 -4.90 19.31
CA ILE A 5 8.79 -5.44 17.95
C ILE A 5 7.55 -4.81 17.30
N GLN A 6 7.74 -3.75 16.52
CA GLN A 6 6.72 -3.31 15.58
C GLN A 6 6.36 -4.54 14.77
N ARG A 7 5.17 -5.10 15.00
CA ARG A 7 4.67 -6.21 14.19
C ARG A 7 4.60 -5.71 12.77
N GLN A 8 5.59 -6.07 11.96
CA GLN A 8 5.58 -5.81 10.54
C GLN A 8 4.62 -6.81 9.93
N ILE A 9 3.61 -6.29 9.24
CA ILE A 9 2.62 -7.11 8.56
C ILE A 9 3.08 -7.27 7.12
N HIS A 10 3.34 -8.49 6.67
CA HIS A 10 3.83 -8.73 5.31
C HIS A 10 2.68 -9.02 4.33
N PHE A 11 2.88 -8.65 3.07
CA PHE A 11 2.05 -9.03 1.93
C PHE A 11 2.93 -9.41 0.74
N ASN A 12 2.36 -10.12 -0.23
CA ASN A 12 3.13 -10.62 -1.37
C ASN A 12 2.77 -9.86 -2.64
N ILE A 13 3.78 -9.35 -3.34
CA ILE A 13 3.67 -8.94 -4.74
C ILE A 13 4.31 -10.02 -5.61
N PRO A 14 3.65 -10.50 -6.68
CA PRO A 14 4.26 -11.48 -7.58
C PRO A 14 5.61 -11.00 -8.13
N ASN A 15 6.66 -11.81 -7.93
CA ASN A 15 8.03 -11.56 -8.40
C ASN A 15 8.77 -10.40 -7.69
N GLN A 16 8.36 -10.01 -6.48
CA GLN A 16 9.15 -9.12 -5.62
C GLN A 16 9.50 -9.81 -4.30
N ASP A 17 10.63 -9.39 -3.71
CA ASP A 17 11.01 -9.78 -2.35
C ASP A 17 10.11 -9.07 -1.31
N GLU A 18 10.13 -9.57 -0.08
CA GLU A 18 9.22 -9.22 1.03
C GLU A 18 8.72 -7.77 1.05
N ASN A 19 7.39 -7.59 1.00
CA ASN A 19 6.75 -6.29 1.16
C ASN A 19 6.12 -6.18 2.55
N SER A 20 6.36 -5.05 3.23
CA SER A 20 5.82 -4.77 4.55
C SER A 20 4.76 -3.67 4.51
N LEU A 21 3.75 -3.82 5.35
CA LEU A 21 2.73 -2.81 5.63
C LEU A 21 3.07 -2.17 6.98
N ASN A 22 3.22 -0.85 6.98
CA ASN A 22 3.50 -0.08 8.19
C ASN A 22 2.19 0.36 8.85
N ASN A 23 1.36 1.12 8.13
CA ASN A 23 0.09 1.61 8.65
C ASN A 23 -0.93 1.90 7.54
N LEU A 24 -2.20 1.81 7.91
CA LEU A 24 -3.30 2.37 7.11
C LEU A 24 -3.27 3.90 7.20
N LEU A 25 -3.70 4.57 6.13
CA LEU A 25 -3.89 6.01 6.14
C LEU A 25 -5.09 6.37 7.01
N THR A 26 -5.01 7.52 7.68
CA THR A 26 -6.10 8.00 8.54
C THR A 26 -7.11 8.84 7.74
N LEU A 27 -8.39 8.76 8.11
CA LEU A 27 -9.43 9.64 7.56
C LEU A 27 -9.43 11.03 8.24
N ASP A 28 -8.74 11.18 9.36
CA ASP A 28 -8.53 12.46 10.05
C ASP A 28 -7.58 13.35 9.23
N SER A 29 -8.14 14.34 8.53
CA SER A 29 -7.40 15.22 7.63
C SER A 29 -6.35 16.10 8.33
N ASP A 30 -6.47 16.28 9.63
CA ASP A 30 -5.57 17.14 10.41
C ASP A 30 -4.33 16.38 10.91
N ARG A 31 -4.27 15.07 10.67
CA ARG A 31 -3.15 14.21 11.05
C ARG A 31 -2.23 13.92 9.88
N LYS A 32 -0.95 13.73 10.22
CA LYS A 32 0.04 13.17 9.30
C LYS A 32 -0.42 11.82 8.77
N TYR A 33 -0.12 11.56 7.51
CA TYR A 33 -0.49 10.33 6.81
C TYR A 33 -2.00 10.15 6.70
N SER A 34 -2.72 11.27 6.55
CA SER A 34 -4.13 11.23 6.16
C SER A 34 -4.26 10.87 4.69
N PHE A 35 -5.38 10.27 4.32
CA PHE A 35 -5.71 9.99 2.91
C PHE A 35 -5.55 11.25 2.04
N LEU A 36 -6.06 12.39 2.52
CA LEU A 36 -6.04 13.64 1.78
C LEU A 36 -4.63 14.22 1.63
N GLU A 37 -3.82 14.19 2.69
CA GLU A 37 -2.43 14.64 2.64
C GLU A 37 -1.62 13.76 1.69
N THR A 38 -1.68 12.43 1.87
CA THR A 38 -0.93 11.48 1.06
C THR A 38 -1.33 11.59 -0.41
N TYR A 39 -2.63 11.62 -0.72
CA TYR A 39 -3.09 11.80 -2.10
C TYR A 39 -2.62 13.13 -2.71
N ASN A 40 -2.73 14.25 -1.99
CA ASN A 40 -2.28 15.54 -2.53
C ASN A 40 -0.77 15.59 -2.81
N ASN A 41 0.03 14.86 -2.03
CA ASN A 41 1.48 14.79 -2.21
C ASN A 41 1.91 13.87 -3.37
N THR A 42 1.06 12.93 -3.79
CA THR A 42 1.42 11.92 -4.81
C THR A 42 0.56 11.92 -6.06
N LYS A 43 -0.55 12.67 -6.09
CA LYS A 43 -1.53 12.68 -7.20
C LYS A 43 -0.94 12.99 -8.57
N ASP A 44 0.14 13.77 -8.65
CA ASP A 44 0.78 14.12 -9.93
C ASP A 44 1.66 12.98 -10.49
N ARG A 45 1.88 11.93 -9.69
CA ARG A 45 2.66 10.72 -10.03
C ARG A 45 1.83 9.44 -10.00
N LEU A 46 0.56 9.52 -9.62
CA LEU A 46 -0.36 8.39 -9.60
C LEU A 46 -1.22 8.41 -10.87
N PRO A 47 -1.51 7.25 -11.49
CA PRO A 47 -2.51 7.19 -12.54
C PRO A 47 -3.91 7.60 -12.04
N ASP A 48 -4.73 8.09 -12.97
CA ASP A 48 -6.12 8.42 -12.70
C ASP A 48 -6.88 7.24 -12.06
N LYS A 49 -7.73 7.56 -11.07
CA LYS A 49 -8.58 6.61 -10.33
C LYS A 49 -7.81 5.56 -9.50
N ILE A 50 -6.55 5.83 -9.18
CA ILE A 50 -5.78 5.06 -8.20
C ILE A 50 -5.63 5.91 -6.94
N TYR A 51 -6.06 5.38 -5.79
CA TYR A 51 -6.06 6.12 -4.53
C TYR A 51 -5.36 5.31 -3.42
N PRO A 52 -4.41 5.92 -2.70
CA PRO A 52 -3.67 5.23 -1.66
C PRO A 52 -4.52 4.99 -0.42
N PHE A 53 -4.29 3.89 0.29
CA PHE A 53 -4.97 3.56 1.55
C PHE A 53 -4.05 3.02 2.65
N ALA A 54 -2.84 2.59 2.30
CA ALA A 54 -1.82 2.21 3.26
C ALA A 54 -0.44 2.54 2.72
N ARG A 55 0.54 2.55 3.63
CA ARG A 55 1.94 2.79 3.30
C ARG A 55 2.84 1.71 3.87
N ASP A 56 3.97 1.51 3.20
CA ASP A 56 5.09 0.78 3.76
C ASP A 56 6.02 1.72 4.56
N PRO A 57 7.09 1.19 5.18
CA PRO A 57 8.11 2.00 5.84
C PRO A 57 8.95 2.87 4.90
N PHE A 58 9.06 2.50 3.62
CA PHE A 58 10.00 3.07 2.65
C PHE A 58 9.41 4.18 1.77
N GLY A 59 8.11 4.46 1.88
CA GLY A 59 7.44 5.54 1.15
C GLY A 59 6.55 5.06 0.00
N ASN A 60 6.48 3.75 -0.24
CA ASN A 60 5.59 3.14 -1.20
C ASN A 60 4.16 3.05 -0.62
N LEU A 61 3.19 2.89 -1.52
CA LEU A 61 1.78 2.92 -1.18
C LEU A 61 1.06 1.67 -1.66
N LEU A 62 0.15 1.15 -0.85
CA LEU A 62 -0.92 0.30 -1.34
C LEU A 62 -2.10 1.17 -1.73
N CYS A 63 -2.65 0.91 -2.92
CA CYS A 63 -3.68 1.71 -3.54
C CYS A 63 -4.87 0.85 -3.99
N PHE A 64 -6.06 1.44 -3.91
CA PHE A 64 -7.23 0.93 -4.61
C PHE A 64 -7.17 1.37 -6.06
N ASN A 65 -7.30 0.42 -7.00
CA ASN A 65 -7.37 0.69 -8.42
C ASN A 65 -8.82 0.60 -8.91
N TYR A 66 -9.44 1.75 -9.13
CA TYR A 66 -10.82 1.87 -9.60
C TYR A 66 -10.93 2.06 -11.12
N ARG A 67 -9.85 1.86 -11.89
CA ARG A 67 -9.87 2.09 -13.35
C ARG A 67 -10.89 1.20 -14.08
N ASN A 68 -11.05 -0.05 -13.61
CA ASN A 68 -11.89 -1.05 -14.28
C ASN A 68 -13.22 -1.36 -13.55
N ASN A 69 -13.28 -1.19 -12.22
CA ASN A 69 -14.47 -1.49 -11.43
C ASN A 69 -14.58 -0.52 -10.24
N THR A 70 -15.69 0.21 -10.15
CA THR A 70 -15.95 1.18 -9.08
C THR A 70 -16.41 0.54 -7.77
N ASP A 71 -17.03 -0.64 -7.85
CA ASP A 71 -17.67 -1.30 -6.70
C ASP A 71 -16.75 -2.32 -6.03
N SER A 72 -15.80 -2.87 -6.79
CA SER A 72 -14.81 -3.83 -6.31
C SER A 72 -13.44 -3.53 -6.94
N PRO A 73 -12.69 -2.55 -6.42
CA PRO A 73 -11.35 -2.22 -6.92
C PRO A 73 -10.37 -3.35 -6.64
N THR A 74 -9.39 -3.51 -7.52
CA THR A 74 -8.22 -4.35 -7.23
C THR A 74 -7.24 -3.59 -6.33
N ILE A 75 -6.31 -4.32 -5.72
CA ILE A 75 -5.23 -3.75 -4.91
C ILE A 75 -3.95 -3.73 -5.74
N VAL A 76 -3.32 -2.58 -5.80
CA VAL A 76 -2.03 -2.37 -6.44
C VAL A 76 -1.04 -1.74 -5.47
N PHE A 77 0.24 -1.94 -5.72
CA PHE A 77 1.34 -1.28 -5.05
C PHE A 77 1.88 -0.20 -5.98
N TRP A 78 2.20 0.96 -5.41
CA TRP A 78 2.85 2.06 -6.11
C TRP A 78 4.28 2.22 -5.58
N ASP A 79 5.24 2.02 -6.48
CA ASP A 79 6.66 2.22 -6.22
C ASP A 79 7.00 3.72 -6.34
N HIS A 80 7.48 4.30 -5.25
CA HIS A 80 7.80 5.73 -5.21
C HIS A 80 9.12 6.08 -5.91
N GLU A 81 9.96 5.09 -6.24
CA GLU A 81 11.24 5.28 -6.93
C GLU A 81 11.08 5.26 -8.46
N GLU A 82 10.01 4.64 -8.98
CA GLU A 82 9.73 4.64 -10.42
C GLU A 82 9.19 6.00 -10.88
N GLU A 83 9.77 6.52 -11.97
CA GLU A 83 9.44 7.83 -12.54
C GLU A 83 8.29 7.74 -13.55
N ASP A 84 8.17 6.63 -14.29
CA ASP A 84 7.05 6.42 -15.20
C ASP A 84 5.77 6.07 -14.42
N ILE A 85 4.73 6.87 -14.65
CA ILE A 85 3.47 6.82 -13.90
C ILE A 85 2.78 5.44 -13.99
N GLU A 86 2.86 4.77 -15.14
CA GLU A 86 2.20 3.48 -15.34
C GLU A 86 3.11 2.31 -14.95
N GLU A 87 4.43 2.42 -15.18
CA GLU A 87 5.39 1.38 -14.76
C GLU A 87 5.53 1.31 -13.23
N ALA A 88 5.22 2.39 -12.50
CA ALA A 88 5.22 2.42 -11.04
C ALA A 88 4.14 1.57 -10.36
N ILE A 89 3.23 0.92 -11.11
CA ILE A 89 2.06 0.22 -10.57
C ILE A 89 2.18 -1.29 -10.70
N TYR A 90 2.24 -1.97 -9.56
CA TYR A 90 2.35 -3.42 -9.47
C TYR A 90 1.05 -4.06 -8.94
N PRO A 91 0.50 -5.09 -9.60
CA PRO A 91 -0.69 -5.78 -9.09
C PRO A 91 -0.36 -6.57 -7.81
N VAL A 92 -1.23 -6.46 -6.79
CA VAL A 92 -1.10 -7.20 -5.53
C VAL A 92 -2.12 -8.34 -5.46
N CYS A 93 -3.40 -8.00 -5.46
CA CYS A 93 -4.51 -8.96 -5.41
C CYS A 93 -5.82 -8.36 -5.93
N SER A 94 -6.85 -9.18 -6.07
CA SER A 94 -8.10 -8.78 -6.74
C SER A 94 -9.06 -8.04 -5.81
N THR A 95 -8.93 -8.22 -4.49
CA THR A 95 -9.84 -7.61 -3.50
C THR A 95 -9.14 -7.26 -2.20
N LEU A 96 -9.70 -6.31 -1.44
CA LEU A 96 -9.23 -6.01 -0.09
C LEU A 96 -9.33 -7.24 0.83
N THR A 97 -10.35 -8.09 0.66
CA THR A 97 -10.52 -9.32 1.45
C THR A 97 -9.36 -10.29 1.22
N GLU A 98 -8.90 -10.45 -0.03
CA GLU A 98 -7.72 -11.26 -0.34
C GLU A 98 -6.47 -10.70 0.32
N LEU A 99 -6.24 -9.38 0.25
CA LEU A 99 -5.12 -8.72 0.93
C LEU A 99 -5.16 -9.04 2.43
N LEU A 100 -6.29 -8.77 3.10
CA LEU A 100 -6.44 -8.99 4.54
C LEU A 100 -6.22 -10.45 4.94
N ALA A 101 -6.65 -11.40 4.10
CA ALA A 101 -6.43 -12.82 4.33
C ALA A 101 -4.97 -13.26 4.11
N SER A 102 -4.20 -12.49 3.34
CA SER A 102 -2.77 -12.75 3.09
C SER A 102 -1.83 -12.16 4.14
N LEU A 103 -2.30 -11.22 4.97
CA LEU A 103 -1.48 -10.55 5.98
C LEU A 103 -0.90 -11.56 6.97
N ARG A 104 0.40 -11.49 7.20
CA ARG A 104 1.11 -12.33 8.20
C ARG A 104 2.01 -11.49 9.09
N ASP A 105 2.17 -11.94 10.33
CA ASP A 105 3.22 -11.42 11.20
C ASP A 105 4.58 -11.87 10.62
N PHE A 106 5.61 -11.05 10.78
CA PHE A 106 6.99 -11.45 10.47
C PHE A 106 7.42 -12.60 11.39
N GLU A 107 7.81 -13.73 10.80
CA GLU A 107 8.44 -14.86 11.50
C GLU A 107 9.93 -14.86 11.12
N GLU A 108 10.82 -14.73 12.10
CA GLU A 108 12.25 -14.95 11.86
C GLU A 108 12.46 -16.43 11.48
N GLU A 109 13.01 -16.72 10.29
CA GLU A 109 13.45 -18.07 9.97
C GLU A 109 14.63 -18.45 10.90
N ASP A 110 14.42 -19.47 11.74
CA ASP A 110 15.42 -20.05 12.65
C ASP A 110 16.65 -20.64 11.93
#